data_AF-A0A2V6KFD7-F1
#
_entry.id   AF-A0A2V6KFD7-F1
#
_cell.length_a   1.000
_cell.length_b   1.000
_cell.length_c   1.000
_cell.angle_alpha   90.00
_cell.angle_beta   90.00
_cell.angle_gamma   90.00
#
_symmetry.space_group_name_H-M   'P 1'
#
loop_
_entity.id
_entity.type
_entity.pdbx_description
1 polymer ?
#
loop_
_entity_poly.entity_id
_entity_poly.type
_entity_poly.pdbx_seq_one_letter_code
_entity_poly.pdbx_strand_id
1 'polypeptide(L)'
;MKSEAGLGETNLLGMPRHRVTQIEDYEPLVGSANVERVREKARKFKGLRVVNFNSTYYGGGVAEMISSLTLLMNSLGLRAEWRVIQGTADFFS
;
A
#
# COMPACT_ATOMS: atom_id res chain seq x y z
N MET A 1 24.61 -49.16 6.78
CA MET A 1 23.55 -49.14 5.75
C MET A 1 22.45 -48.22 6.26
N LYS A 2 22.45 -46.98 5.73
CA LYS A 2 21.37 -45.95 5.65
C LYS A 2 20.69 -45.50 6.96
N SER A 3 20.95 -44.28 7.45
CA SER A 3 20.46 -42.95 6.98
C SER A 3 18.98 -42.76 7.35
N GLU A 4 18.54 -41.75 8.12
CA GLU A 4 18.39 -40.29 7.86
C GLU A 4 17.03 -39.95 8.52
N ALA A 5 16.66 -38.76 8.98
CA ALA A 5 17.22 -37.43 8.94
C ALA A 5 16.60 -36.65 10.12
N GLY A 6 17.37 -35.71 10.67
CA GLY A 6 16.85 -34.70 11.58
C GLY A 6 15.75 -33.88 10.91
N LEU A 7 14.71 -33.58 11.68
CA LEU A 7 13.69 -32.61 11.31
C LEU A 7 14.39 -31.24 11.19
N GLY A 8 14.76 -30.93 9.95
CA GLY A 8 15.43 -29.70 9.56
C GLY A 8 14.57 -28.49 9.90
N GLU A 9 15.27 -27.45 10.34
CA GLU A 9 14.80 -26.08 10.43
C GLU A 9 13.99 -25.75 9.17
N THR A 10 12.69 -25.55 9.36
CA THR A 10 11.80 -25.17 8.27
C THR A 10 12.18 -23.76 7.85
N ASN A 11 12.80 -23.67 6.68
CA ASN A 11 13.27 -22.46 6.06
C ASN A 11 12.11 -21.44 5.90
N LEU A 12 12.05 -20.45 6.78
CA LEU A 12 11.07 -19.35 6.79
C LEU A 12 11.26 -18.34 5.63
N LEU A 13 12.18 -18.58 4.68
CA LEU A 13 12.52 -17.65 3.59
C LEU A 13 11.44 -17.51 2.50
N GLY A 14 10.36 -18.30 2.53
CA GLY A 14 9.34 -18.32 1.48
C GLY A 14 7.97 -17.72 1.84
N MET A 15 7.75 -17.29 3.09
CA MET A 15 6.47 -16.69 3.46
C MET A 15 6.43 -15.22 3.05
N PRO A 16 5.38 -14.74 2.35
CA PRO A 16 5.24 -13.32 2.10
C PRO A 16 5.22 -12.61 3.45
N ARG A 17 6.24 -11.78 3.70
CA ARG A 17 6.21 -10.87 4.84
C ARG A 17 5.04 -9.94 4.59
N HIS A 18 3.92 -10.17 5.27
CA HIS A 18 2.77 -9.27 5.27
C HIS A 18 3.18 -7.96 5.96
N ARG A 19 3.91 -7.12 5.22
CA ARG A 19 4.26 -5.76 5.60
C ARG A 19 3.51 -4.81 4.69
N VAL A 20 3.22 -3.63 5.21
CA VAL A 20 2.68 -2.53 4.40
C VAL A 20 3.65 -2.25 3.27
N THR A 21 3.16 -2.13 2.04
CA THR A 21 3.95 -1.79 0.86
C THR A 21 4.69 -0.48 1.07
N GLN A 22 5.97 -0.47 0.76
CA GLN A 22 6.83 0.70 0.85
C GLN A 22 7.17 1.21 -0.56
N ILE A 23 7.54 2.49 -0.70
CA ILE A 23 7.85 3.06 -2.02
C ILE A 23 9.10 2.42 -2.65
N GLU A 24 9.99 1.86 -1.84
CA GLU A 24 11.21 1.19 -2.26
C GLU A 24 10.92 -0.18 -2.90
N ASP A 25 9.77 -0.78 -2.61
CA ASP A 25 9.34 -2.02 -3.27
C ASP A 25 9.12 -1.80 -4.79
N TYR A 26 8.96 -0.54 -5.23
CA TYR A 26 8.84 -0.16 -6.64
C TYR A 26 10.15 0.25 -7.30
N GLU A 27 11.26 0.37 -6.56
CA GLU A 27 12.56 0.76 -7.11
C GLU A 27 13.00 -0.09 -8.31
N PRO A 28 12.85 -1.43 -8.33
CA PRO A 28 13.20 -2.24 -9.49
C PRO A 28 12.41 -1.92 -10.76
N LEU A 29 11.24 -1.27 -10.64
CA LEU A 29 10.34 -0.97 -11.74
C LEU A 29 10.52 0.45 -12.28
N VAL A 30 10.82 1.41 -11.40
CA VAL A 30 10.85 2.84 -11.75
C VAL A 30 12.22 3.51 -11.56
N GLY A 31 13.18 2.80 -10.95
CA GLY A 31 14.51 3.31 -10.64
C GLY A 31 14.57 4.21 -9.40
N SER A 32 15.74 4.26 -8.78
CA SER A 32 16.01 4.98 -7.52
C SER A 32 15.73 6.48 -7.61
N ALA A 33 16.03 7.12 -8.74
CA ALA A 33 15.78 8.54 -8.95
C ALA A 33 14.29 8.91 -8.83
N ASN A 34 13.38 8.06 -9.32
CA ASN A 34 11.95 8.29 -9.21
C ASN A 34 11.45 8.07 -7.78
N VAL A 35 11.95 7.05 -7.09
CA VAL A 35 11.64 6.78 -5.68
C VAL A 35 12.06 7.97 -4.81
N GLU A 36 13.28 8.48 -4.97
CA GLU A 36 13.75 9.63 -4.18
C GLU A 36 12.96 10.89 -4.51
N ARG A 37 12.63 11.13 -5.79
CA ARG A 37 11.78 12.27 -6.19
C ARG A 37 10.40 12.22 -5.51
N VAL A 38 9.82 11.04 -5.31
CA VAL A 38 8.53 10.88 -4.61
C VAL A 38 8.71 11.15 -3.11
N ARG A 39 9.75 10.58 -2.48
CA ARG A 39 10.07 10.84 -1.06
C ARG A 39 10.29 12.31 -0.79
N GLU A 40 11.06 13.00 -1.63
CA GLU A 40 11.30 14.44 -1.53
C GLU A 40 10.02 15.27 -1.53
N LYS A 41 9.07 14.91 -2.39
CA LYS A 41 7.76 15.56 -2.43
C LYS A 41 6.97 15.24 -1.16
N ALA A 42 6.93 13.98 -0.73
CA ALA A 42 6.24 13.57 0.47
C ALA A 42 6.77 14.24 1.75
N ARG A 43 8.10 14.45 1.86
CA ARG A 43 8.72 15.15 3.00
C ARG A 43 8.09 16.52 3.28
N LYS A 44 7.68 17.25 2.22
CA LYS A 44 7.06 18.58 2.33
C LYS A 44 5.65 18.54 2.93
N PHE A 45 5.00 17.38 2.93
CA PHE A 45 3.64 17.18 3.41
C PHE A 45 3.59 16.29 4.67
N LYS A 46 4.75 16.02 5.29
CA LYS A 46 4.84 15.18 6.49
C LYS A 46 3.94 15.74 7.60
N GLY A 47 3.15 14.86 8.21
CA GLY A 47 2.21 15.23 9.28
C GLY A 47 0.90 15.84 8.80
N LEU A 48 0.74 16.13 7.50
CA LEU A 48 -0.56 16.52 6.96
C LEU A 48 -1.49 15.31 6.87
N ARG A 49 -2.77 15.60 7.07
CA ARG A 49 -3.86 14.65 6.88
C ARG A 49 -4.42 14.81 5.48
N VAL A 50 -4.44 13.72 4.71
CA VAL A 50 -5.05 13.67 3.38
C VAL A 50 -6.23 12.73 3.43
N VAL A 51 -7.42 13.20 3.04
CA VAL A 51 -8.63 12.39 3.05
C VAL A 51 -9.16 12.27 1.62
N ASN A 52 -9.21 11.03 1.12
CA ASN A 52 -9.82 10.71 -0.16
C ASN A 52 -11.30 10.40 0.06
N PHE A 53 -12.18 10.97 -0.78
CA PHE A 53 -13.61 10.69 -0.79
C PHE A 53 -14.04 10.11 -2.13
N ASN A 54 -14.92 9.11 -2.11
CA ASN A 54 -15.61 8.62 -3.31
C ASN A 54 -16.99 8.02 -2.95
N SER A 55 -17.67 7.41 -3.92
CA SER A 55 -19.04 6.87 -3.78
C SER A 55 -19.13 5.39 -3.41
N THR A 56 -18.02 4.63 -3.42
CA THR A 56 -18.06 3.18 -3.11
C THR A 56 -16.73 2.64 -2.57
N TYR A 57 -16.76 1.67 -1.66
CA TYR A 57 -15.56 0.96 -1.20
C TYR A 57 -15.16 -0.21 -2.12
N TYR A 58 -16.01 -0.61 -3.07
CA TYR A 58 -15.82 -1.78 -3.90
C TYR A 58 -16.35 -1.57 -5.32
N GLY A 59 -15.92 -2.43 -6.25
CA GLY A 59 -16.46 -2.44 -7.60
C GLY A 59 -16.04 -1.22 -8.42
N GLY A 60 -14.80 -1.21 -8.89
CA GLY A 60 -14.30 -0.22 -9.86
C GLY A 60 -12.83 0.15 -9.64
N GLY A 61 -12.18 0.63 -10.70
CA GLY A 61 -10.74 0.97 -10.68
C GLY A 61 -10.37 2.09 -9.71
N VAL A 62 -11.30 2.99 -9.38
CA VAL A 62 -11.04 4.07 -8.41
C VAL A 62 -10.88 3.50 -6.98
N ALA A 63 -11.76 2.59 -6.57
CA ALA A 63 -11.70 1.99 -5.24
C ALA A 63 -10.42 1.14 -5.07
N GLU A 64 -10.06 0.37 -6.10
CA GLU A 64 -8.82 -0.42 -6.11
C GLU A 64 -7.56 0.46 -6.04
N MET A 65 -7.55 1.57 -6.80
CA MET A 65 -6.44 2.52 -6.79
C MET A 65 -6.30 3.23 -5.45
N ILE A 66 -7.39 3.74 -4.88
CA ILE A 66 -7.35 4.47 -3.60
C ILE A 66 -6.90 3.56 -2.45
N SER A 67 -7.31 2.29 -2.46
CA SER A 67 -6.85 1.30 -1.47
C SER A 67 -5.32 1.20 -1.44
N SER A 68 -4.70 0.94 -2.60
CA SER A 68 -3.24 0.83 -2.72
C SER A 68 -2.53 2.16 -2.44
N LEU A 69 -3.08 3.26 -2.95
CA LEU A 69 -2.52 4.60 -2.78
C LEU A 69 -2.52 5.04 -1.32
N THR A 70 -3.58 4.72 -0.56
CA THR A 70 -3.67 5.06 0.87
C THR A 70 -2.56 4.39 1.66
N LEU A 71 -2.25 3.12 1.38
CA LEU A 71 -1.14 2.42 2.04
C LEU A 71 0.22 3.05 1.70
N LEU A 72 0.44 3.38 0.44
CA LEU A 72 1.69 3.99 -0.03
C LEU A 72 1.91 5.41 0.52
N MET A 73 0.84 6.20 0.63
CA MET A 73 0.93 7.54 1.25
C MET A 73 1.25 7.44 2.75
N ASN A 74 0.66 6.46 3.45
CA ASN A 74 0.96 6.23 4.86
C ASN A 74 2.42 5.76 5.07
N SER A 75 2.96 4.90 4.18
CA SER A 75 4.37 4.50 4.27
C SER A 75 5.35 5.65 4.03
N LEU A 76 4.94 6.70 3.30
CA LEU A 76 5.69 7.94 3.10
C LEU A 76 5.57 8.95 4.27
N GLY A 77 4.85 8.60 5.35
CA GLY A 77 4.71 9.44 6.54
C GLY A 77 3.62 10.52 6.46
N LEU A 78 2.69 10.40 5.51
CA LEU A 78 1.45 11.17 5.50
C LEU A 78 0.40 10.46 6.37
N ARG A 79 -0.60 11.20 6.86
CA ARG A 79 -1.79 10.59 7.48
C ARG A 79 -2.90 10.49 6.44
N ALA A 80 -2.87 9.43 5.64
CA ALA A 80 -3.84 9.22 4.57
C ALA A 80 -5.05 8.40 5.05
N GLU A 81 -6.25 8.90 4.76
CA GLU A 81 -7.53 8.27 5.07
C GLU A 81 -8.39 8.15 3.82
N TRP A 82 -9.26 7.15 3.80
CA TRP A 82 -10.26 6.96 2.77
C TRP A 82 -11.64 6.91 3.41
N ARG A 83 -12.58 7.70 2.88
CA ARG A 83 -13.97 7.81 3.30
C ARG A 83 -14.87 7.61 2.09
N VAL A 84 -15.98 6.92 2.27
CA VAL A 84 -17.04 6.82 1.25
C VAL A 84 -18.23 7.66 1.67
N ILE A 85 -18.75 8.41 0.71
CA ILE A 85 -20.01 9.13 0.84
C ILE A 85 -21.14 8.11 0.79
N GLN A 86 -21.97 8.09 1.83
CA GLN A 86 -23.18 7.29 1.88
C GLN A 86 -24.34 8.15 1.38
N GLY A 87 -25.16 7.60 0.48
CA GLY A 87 -26.31 8.27 -0.10
C GLY A 87 -27.34 7.25 -0.60
N THR A 88 -28.58 7.69 -0.78
CA THR A 88 -29.62 6.90 -1.45
C THR A 88 -29.32 6.81 -2.96
N ALA A 89 -30.00 5.92 -3.69
CA ALA A 89 -29.86 5.84 -5.14
C ALA A 89 -30.10 7.21 -5.80
N ASP A 90 -31.12 7.95 -5.33
CA ASP A 90 -31.48 9.29 -5.81
C ASP A 90 -30.36 10.34 -5.67
N PHE A 91 -29.42 10.15 -4.73
CA PHE A 91 -28.27 11.05 -4.58
C PHE A 91 -27.23 10.85 -5.69
N PHE A 92 -27.19 9.67 -6.33
CA PHE A 92 -26.18 9.28 -7.30
C PHE A 92 -26.71 9.14 -8.75
N SER A 93 -28.00 9.41 -8.97
CA SER A 93 -28.69 9.33 -10.27
C SER A 93 -28.87 10.69 -10.93
#